data_AF-A0A392UUG7-F1
#
_entry.id   AF-A0A392UUG7-F1
#
_cell.length_a   1.000
_cell.length_b   1.000
_cell.length_c   1.000
_cell.angle_alpha   90.00
_cell.angle_beta   90.00
_cell.angle_gamma   90.00
#
_symmetry.space_group_name_H-M   'P 1'
#
loop_
_entity.id
_entity.type
_entity.pdbx_description
1 polymer ?
#
loop_
_entity_poly.entity_id
_entity_poly.type
_entity_poly.pdbx_seq_one_letter_code
_entity_poly.pdbx_strand_id
1 'polypeptide(L)' 'CRLFTAHFTASRRQPKTEAALEAIVQREDETLRLYLERFNKAVVEVKTEDSMKLYLFDRGLRRGSDFAKAVGIEEIK' A
#
# COMPACT_ATOMS: atom_id res chain seq x y z
N CYS A 1 16.56 -12.04 31.23
CA CYS A 1 16.11 -11.99 29.82
C CYS A 1 14.94 -11.03 29.53
N ARG A 2 14.01 -10.75 30.46
CA ARG A 2 12.87 -9.83 30.23
C ARG A 2 13.25 -8.42 29.73
N LEU A 3 14.32 -7.83 30.28
CA LEU A 3 14.80 -6.50 29.90
C LEU A 3 15.32 -6.45 28.45
N PHE A 4 16.06 -7.46 28.01
CA PHE A 4 16.56 -7.54 26.63
C PHE A 4 15.41 -7.68 25.63
N THR A 5 14.46 -8.59 25.90
CA THR A 5 13.28 -8.75 25.04
C THR A 5 12.46 -7.48 24.98
N ALA A 6 12.18 -6.84 26.12
CA ALA A 6 11.45 -5.57 26.15
C ALA A 6 12.18 -4.46 25.37
N HIS A 7 13.50 -4.32 25.50
CA HIS A 7 14.27 -3.34 24.74
C HIS A 7 14.32 -3.64 23.24
N PHE A 8 14.39 -4.92 22.86
CA PHE A 8 14.54 -5.34 21.47
C PHE A 8 13.20 -5.38 20.71
N THR A 9 12.10 -5.72 21.38
CA THR A 9 10.76 -5.77 20.79
C THR A 9 9.92 -4.52 21.06
N ALA A 10 10.40 -3.57 21.88
CA ALA A 10 9.81 -2.23 22.02
C ALA A 10 10.02 -1.40 20.75
N SER A 11 9.47 -1.86 19.64
CA SER A 11 9.23 -1.03 18.48
C SER A 11 8.22 0.04 18.89
N ARG A 12 8.70 1.24 19.16
CA ARG A 12 7.88 2.46 19.33
C ARG A 12 7.47 3.07 18.00
N ARG A 13 7.62 2.34 16.88
CA ARG A 13 7.19 2.84 15.58
C ARG A 13 5.68 2.99 15.61
N GLN A 14 5.22 4.18 15.25
CA GLN A 14 3.80 4.40 15.06
C GLN A 14 3.29 3.38 14.03
N PRO A 15 2.15 2.72 14.29
CA PRO A 15 1.50 1.90 13.28
C PRO A 15 1.34 2.72 12.01
N LYS A 16 1.66 2.14 10.85
CA LYS A 16 1.35 2.81 9.59
C LYS A 16 -0.17 2.94 9.47
N THR A 17 -0.61 4.10 9.03
CA THR A 17 -2.03 4.47 8.92
C THR A 17 -2.52 4.33 7.50
N GLU A 18 -3.83 4.42 7.30
CA GLU A 18 -4.44 4.49 5.96
C GLU A 18 -3.89 5.67 5.15
N ALA A 19 -3.62 6.81 5.78
CA ALA A 19 -2.97 7.96 5.14
C ALA A 19 -1.57 7.63 4.62
N ALA A 20 -0.85 6.71 5.26
CA ALA A 20 0.45 6.26 4.79
C ALA A 20 0.34 5.35 3.54
N LEU A 21 -0.77 4.61 3.39
CA LEU A 21 -1.07 3.85 2.16
C LEU A 21 -1.54 4.77 1.05
N GLU A 22 -2.40 5.74 1.36
CA GLU A 22 -2.93 6.72 0.40
C GLU A 22 -1.81 7.54 -0.27
N ALA A 23 -0.72 7.81 0.47
CA ALA A 23 0.45 8.50 -0.07
C ALA A 23 1.27 7.65 -1.08
N ILE A 24 1.00 6.34 -1.19
CA ILE A 24 1.69 5.45 -2.13
C ILE A 24 0.95 5.50 -3.46
N VAL A 25 1.42 6.38 -4.34
CA VAL A 25 0.97 6.46 -5.74
C VAL A 25 2.01 5.87 -6.69
N GLN A 26 1.53 5.30 -7.80
CA GLN A 26 2.36 4.81 -8.89
C GLN A 26 2.98 6.00 -9.62
N ARG A 27 4.30 5.99 -9.78
CA ARG A 27 5.03 7.06 -10.47
C ARG A 27 4.96 6.90 -11.98
N GLU A 28 5.26 7.97 -12.71
CA GLU A 28 5.18 7.98 -14.18
C GLU A 28 6.14 6.97 -14.83
N ASP A 29 7.34 6.83 -14.27
CA ASP A 29 8.45 5.98 -14.70
C ASP A 29 8.45 4.60 -14.03
N GLU A 30 7.45 4.32 -13.20
CA GLU A 30 7.42 3.12 -12.37
C GLU A 30 6.55 2.01 -12.98
N THR A 31 7.18 0.85 -13.17
CA THR A 31 6.46 -0.36 -13.57
C THR A 31 5.46 -0.79 -12.49
N LEU A 32 4.35 -1.40 -12.89
CA LEU A 32 3.34 -1.90 -11.97
C LEU A 32 3.93 -2.82 -10.88
N ARG A 33 4.91 -3.64 -11.24
CA ARG A 33 5.58 -4.54 -10.29
C ARG A 33 6.26 -3.78 -9.16
N LEU A 34 6.99 -2.72 -9.48
CA LEU A 34 7.67 -1.91 -8.47
C LEU A 34 6.67 -1.18 -7.56
N TYR A 35 5.57 -0.70 -8.14
CA TYR A 35 4.47 -0.13 -7.37
C TYR A 35 3.87 -1.14 -6.38
N LEU A 36 3.51 -2.35 -6.87
CA LEU A 36 2.98 -3.44 -6.05
C LEU A 36 3.94 -3.84 -4.92
N GLU A 37 5.24 -3.92 -5.19
CA GLU A 37 6.25 -4.23 -4.18
C GLU A 37 6.27 -3.17 -3.05
N ARG A 38 6.20 -1.87 -3.39
CA ARG A 38 6.11 -0.79 -2.38
C ARG A 38 4.80 -0.83 -1.61
N PHE A 39 3.68 -0.99 -2.32
CA PHE A 39 2.35 -0.99 -1.73
C PHE A 39 2.16 -2.19 -0.78
N ASN A 40 2.46 -3.41 -1.22
CA ASN A 40 2.34 -4.62 -0.41
C ASN A 40 3.20 -4.57 0.84
N LYS A 41 4.41 -4.02 0.75
CA LYS A 41 5.28 -3.83 1.92
C LYS A 41 4.65 -2.91 2.97
N ALA A 42 3.93 -1.87 2.54
CA ALA A 42 3.26 -0.96 3.45
C ALA A 42 1.98 -1.58 4.04
N VAL A 43 1.20 -2.31 3.23
CA VAL A 43 -0.07 -2.92 3.63
C VAL A 43 0.07 -3.87 4.80
N VAL A 44 1.14 -4.68 4.85
CA VAL A 44 1.39 -5.63 5.95
C VAL A 44 1.48 -4.94 7.32
N GLU A 45 1.85 -3.66 7.34
CA GLU A 45 2.03 -2.88 8.57
C GLU A 45 0.77 -2.07 8.95
N VAL A 46 -0.26 -2.01 8.10
CA VAL A 46 -1.49 -1.24 8.33
C VAL A 46 -2.63 -2.14 8.77
N LYS A 47 -3.18 -1.85 9.95
CA LYS A 47 -4.37 -2.52 10.49
C LYS A 47 -5.63 -1.81 10.00
N THR A 48 -6.07 -2.13 8.79
CA THR A 48 -7.35 -1.68 8.21
C THR A 48 -8.03 -2.84 7.47
N GLU A 49 -9.28 -2.65 7.07
CA GLU A 49 -10.06 -3.62 6.32
C GLU A 49 -9.47 -3.85 4.92
N ASP A 50 -9.64 -5.07 4.40
CA ASP A 50 -9.15 -5.41 3.07
C ASP A 50 -9.85 -4.63 1.96
N SER A 51 -11.13 -4.29 2.16
CA SER A 51 -11.89 -3.37 1.31
C SER A 51 -11.19 -2.02 1.17
N MET A 52 -10.73 -1.44 2.29
CA MET A 52 -10.02 -0.17 2.31
C MET A 52 -8.64 -0.28 1.64
N LYS A 53 -7.90 -1.37 1.88
CA LYS A 53 -6.61 -1.61 1.21
C LYS A 53 -6.77 -1.69 -0.30
N LEU A 54 -7.79 -2.38 -0.78
CA LEU A 54 -8.09 -2.51 -2.21
C LEU A 54 -8.48 -1.15 -2.82
N TYR A 55 -9.31 -0.37 -2.12
CA TYR A 55 -9.66 0.98 -2.53
C TYR A 55 -8.42 1.90 -2.65
N LEU A 56 -7.53 1.89 -1.65
CA LEU A 56 -6.31 2.70 -1.67
C LEU A 56 -5.30 2.22 -2.71
N PHE A 57 -5.22 0.91 -2.95
CA PHE A 57 -4.40 0.33 -4.01
C PHE A 57 -4.83 0.85 -5.37
N ASP A 58 -6.14 0.79 -5.64
CA ASP A 58 -6.72 1.26 -6.89
C ASP A 58 -6.49 2.76 -7.09
N ARG A 59 -6.84 3.56 -6.09
CA ARG A 59 -6.68 5.01 -6.13
C ARG A 59 -5.22 5.44 -6.36
N GLY A 60 -4.26 4.63 -5.94
CA GLY A 60 -2.83 4.87 -6.17
C GLY A 60 -2.32 4.48 -7.55
N LEU A 61 -3.08 3.74 -8.37
CA LEU A 61 -2.68 3.36 -9.72
C LEU A 61 -2.71 4.54 -10.68
N ARG A 62 -1.81 4.51 -11.66
CA ARG A 62 -1.83 5.47 -12.76
C ARG A 62 -3.01 5.18 -13.69
N ARG A 63 -3.84 6.20 -13.93
CA ARG A 63 -4.92 6.16 -14.94
C ARG A 63 -4.36 5.78 -16.31
N GLY A 64 -5.08 4.94 -17.06
CA GLY A 64 -4.65 4.48 -18.38
C GLY A 64 -3.64 3.33 -18.37
N SER A 65 -3.19 2.83 -17.20
CA SER A 65 -2.34 1.64 -17.16
C SER A 65 -3.13 0.40 -17.63
N ASP A 66 -2.47 -0.49 -18.37
CA ASP A 66 -3.10 -1.72 -18.89
C ASP A 66 -3.73 -2.57 -17.78
N PHE A 67 -3.20 -2.45 -16.56
CA PHE A 67 -3.73 -3.12 -15.39
C PHE A 67 -4.99 -2.45 -14.83
N ALA A 68 -5.04 -1.10 -14.73
CA ALA A 68 -6.28 -0.40 -14.36
C ALA A 68 -7.42 -0.73 -15.34
N LYS A 69 -7.10 -0.90 -16.63
CA LYS A 69 -8.04 -1.36 -17.66
C LYS A 69 -8.46 -2.82 -17.46
N ALA A 70 -7.51 -3.73 -17.21
CA ALA A 70 -7.77 -5.16 -17.04
C ALA A 70 -8.56 -5.52 -15.77
N VAL A 71 -8.44 -4.72 -14.70
CA VAL A 71 -9.22 -4.89 -13.47
C VAL A 71 -10.64 -4.29 -13.61
N GLY A 72 -10.97 -3.71 -14.77
CA GLY A 72 -12.32 -3.18 -15.06
C GLY A 72 -12.63 -1.85 -14.38
N ILE A 73 -11.59 -1.04 -14.13
CA ILE A 73 -11.68 0.20 -13.33
C ILE A 73 -11.91 1.44 -14.20
N GLU A 74 -11.65 1.36 -15.51
CA GLU A 74 -12.04 2.44 -16.42
C GLU A 74 -13.51 2.29 -16.85
N GLU A 75 -14.34 3.29 -16.55
CA GLU A 75 -15.55 3.52 -17.34
C GLU A 75 -15.11 3.75 -18.79
N ILE A 76 -15.39 2.76 -19.62
CA ILE A 76 -15.28 2.86 -21.08
C ILE A 76 -16.21 4.00 -21.50
N LYS A 77 -15.64 5.13 -21.92
CA LYS A 77 -16.35 6.18 -22.67
C LYS A 77 -16.14 5.99 -24.16
#